data_AF-A0A0C4F065-F1
#
_entry.id   AF-A0A0C4F065-F1
#
_cell.length_a   1.000
_cell.length_b   1.000
_cell.length_c   1.000
_cell.angle_alpha   90.00
_cell.angle_beta   90.00
_cell.angle_gamma   90.00
#
_symmetry.space_group_name_H-M   'P 1'
#
loop_
_entity.id
_entity.type
_entity.pdbx_description
1 polymer ?
#
loop_
_entity_poly.entity_id
_entity_poly.type
_entity_poly.pdbx_seq_one_letter_code
_entity_poly.pdbx_strand_id
1 'polypeptide(L)'
;MAARRVPLYLDEHNYESWSFLMTSKLDRIGALGLVQGTVKPPSATDKPDKKNTYHELNRLAYHEIIEHLDNANLTYVAQMLTDQTSFNGYAVWTVLKQKYSGDDHVARDLALNTFLDIEYQSPPATFIAEI
;
A
#
# COMPACT_ATOMS: atom_id res chain seq x y z
N MET A 1 -19.84 -2.23 26.61
CA MET A 1 -18.43 -2.47 26.19
C MET A 1 -18.29 -1.93 24.78
N ALA A 2 -17.44 -0.92 24.56
CA ALA A 2 -17.14 -0.47 23.20
C ALA A 2 -16.38 -1.59 22.49
N ALA A 3 -16.85 -2.01 21.31
CA ALA A 3 -16.13 -2.98 20.49
C ALA A 3 -14.72 -2.44 20.24
N ARG A 4 -13.69 -3.19 20.67
CA ARG A 4 -12.30 -2.84 20.41
C ARG A 4 -12.11 -2.89 18.90
N ARG A 5 -12.01 -1.72 18.25
CA ARG A 5 -11.66 -1.66 16.83
C ARG A 5 -10.26 -2.25 16.68
N VAL A 6 -10.15 -3.40 16.03
CA VAL A 6 -8.87 -3.99 15.68
C VAL A 6 -8.29 -3.11 14.56
N PRO A 7 -7.06 -2.57 14.72
CA PRO A 7 -6.41 -1.85 13.64
C PRO A 7 -6.25 -2.74 12.41
N LEU A 8 -6.44 -2.18 11.21
CA LEU A 8 -6.14 -2.89 9.96
C LEU A 8 -4.62 -2.86 9.75
N TYR A 9 -4.00 -4.02 9.85
CA TYR A 9 -2.58 -4.22 9.54
C TYR A 9 -2.44 -4.69 8.09
N LEU A 10 -1.37 -4.28 7.40
CA LEU A 10 -1.07 -4.77 6.06
C LEU A 10 -0.70 -6.25 6.13
N ASP A 11 -1.44 -7.07 5.41
CA ASP A 11 -1.11 -8.48 5.14
C ASP A 11 -0.93 -8.69 3.62
N GLU A 12 -0.86 -9.94 3.17
CA GLU A 12 -0.67 -10.27 1.75
C GLU A 12 -1.93 -10.08 0.87
N HIS A 13 -3.12 -9.97 1.47
CA HIS A 13 -4.41 -9.97 0.78
C HIS A 13 -5.13 -8.62 0.79
N ASN A 14 -4.73 -7.69 1.66
CA ASN A 14 -5.51 -6.49 1.96
C ASN A 14 -4.91 -5.16 1.47
N TYR A 15 -3.90 -5.20 0.59
CA TYR A 15 -3.14 -4.02 0.18
C TYR A 15 -4.02 -2.86 -0.31
N GLU A 16 -5.06 -3.11 -1.11
CA GLU A 16 -5.95 -2.05 -1.59
C GLU A 16 -6.65 -1.33 -0.42
N SER A 17 -7.30 -2.09 0.46
CA SER A 17 -7.98 -1.55 1.65
C SER A 17 -7.00 -0.83 2.58
N TRP A 18 -5.83 -1.43 2.81
CA TRP A 18 -4.78 -0.85 3.64
C TRP A 18 -4.24 0.45 3.02
N SER A 19 -3.98 0.47 1.71
CA SER A 19 -3.45 1.64 1.00
C SER A 19 -4.43 2.81 1.02
N PHE A 20 -5.74 2.54 0.91
CA PHE A 20 -6.78 3.55 1.04
C PHE A 20 -6.83 4.14 2.45
N LEU A 21 -6.81 3.28 3.48
CA LEU A 21 -6.75 3.71 4.88
C LEU A 21 -5.49 4.55 5.15
N MET A 22 -4.34 4.08 4.69
CA MET A 22 -3.07 4.76 4.90
C MET A 22 -2.98 6.08 4.16
N THR A 23 -3.52 6.18 2.96
CA THR A 23 -3.64 7.45 2.23
C THR A 23 -4.38 8.48 3.07
N SER A 24 -5.51 8.11 3.67
CA SER A 24 -6.28 8.99 4.56
C SER A 24 -5.50 9.38 5.83
N LYS A 25 -4.80 8.44 6.46
CA LYS A 25 -4.00 8.71 7.66
C LYS A 25 -2.82 9.64 7.38
N LEU A 26 -2.13 9.42 6.25
CA LEU A 26 -1.00 10.23 5.82
C LEU A 26 -1.43 11.64 5.41
N ASP A 27 -2.61 11.77 4.80
CA ASP A 27 -3.21 13.09 4.50
C ASP A 27 -3.52 13.87 5.78
N ARG A 28 -4.13 13.20 6.77
CA ARG A 28 -4.46 13.80 8.07
C ARG A 28 -3.25 14.37 8.80
N ILE A 29 -2.07 13.78 8.64
CA ILE A 29 -0.81 14.27 9.23
C ILE A 29 0.00 15.17 8.28
N GLY A 30 -0.52 15.49 7.10
CA GLY A 30 0.13 16.33 6.10
C GLY A 30 1.30 15.68 5.35
N ALA A 31 1.49 14.37 5.48
CA ALA A 31 2.61 13.65 4.89
C ALA A 31 2.29 12.92 3.58
N LEU A 32 1.03 12.96 3.10
CA LEU A 32 0.63 12.27 1.88
C LEU A 32 1.46 12.72 0.66
N GLY A 33 1.58 14.02 0.43
CA GLY A 33 2.37 14.54 -0.68
C GLY A 33 3.86 14.18 -0.60
N LEU A 34 4.37 14.00 0.62
CA LEU A 34 5.73 13.53 0.84
C LEU A 34 5.89 12.09 0.39
N VAL A 35 5.02 11.16 0.83
CA VAL A 35 5.15 9.73 0.47
C VAL A 35 4.84 9.46 -1.00
N GLN A 36 4.03 10.32 -1.63
CA GLN A 36 3.73 10.25 -3.06
C GLN A 36 4.84 10.89 -3.92
N GLY A 37 5.83 11.53 -3.32
CA GLY A 37 6.93 12.20 -4.02
C GLY A 37 6.52 13.51 -4.71
N THR A 38 5.33 14.05 -4.43
CA THR A 38 4.90 15.36 -4.94
C THR A 38 5.62 16.50 -4.20
N VAL A 39 5.96 16.29 -2.92
CA VAL A 39 6.87 17.15 -2.14
C VAL A 39 8.30 16.68 -2.36
N LYS A 40 9.11 17.51 -3.01
CA LYS A 40 10.52 17.20 -3.27
C LYS A 40 11.37 17.33 -1.99
N PRO A 41 12.42 16.51 -1.84
CA PRO A 41 13.42 16.72 -0.81
C PRO A 41 14.00 18.13 -0.87
N PRO A 42 14.23 18.77 0.30
CA PRO A 42 14.82 20.09 0.35
C PRO A 42 16.26 20.06 -0.15
N SER A 43 16.64 21.10 -0.89
CA SER A 43 17.97 21.33 -1.42
C SER A 43 18.92 21.90 -0.35
N ALA A 44 20.22 21.92 -0.65
CA ALA A 44 21.22 22.50 0.24
C ALA A 44 20.97 23.98 0.56
N THR A 45 20.39 24.74 -0.37
CA THR A 45 20.12 26.18 -0.26
C THR A 45 18.78 26.51 0.39
N ASP A 46 17.93 25.51 0.64
CA ASP A 46 16.66 25.72 1.33
C ASP A 46 16.88 26.13 2.80
N LYS A 47 15.95 26.96 3.31
CA LYS A 47 15.94 27.44 4.69
C LYS A 47 15.90 26.24 5.67
N PRO A 48 16.56 26.34 6.85
CA PRO A 48 16.56 25.30 7.86
C PRO A 48 15.15 24.81 8.24
N ASP A 49 14.18 25.72 8.37
CA ASP A 49 12.81 25.36 8.75
C ASP A 49 12.17 24.38 7.76
N LYS A 50 12.36 24.60 6.45
CA LYS A 50 11.84 23.71 5.41
C LYS A 50 12.50 22.33 5.46
N LYS A 51 13.80 22.27 5.78
CA LYS A 51 14.50 21.01 6.00
C LYS A 51 13.94 20.26 7.20
N ASN A 52 13.79 20.95 8.31
CA ASN A 52 13.27 20.38 9.55
C ASN A 52 11.85 19.84 9.36
N THR A 53 10.94 20.63 8.76
CA THR A 53 9.57 20.18 8.46
C THR A 53 9.54 18.95 7.55
N TYR A 54 10.38 18.90 6.51
CA TYR A 54 10.44 17.73 5.62
C TYR A 54 10.90 16.47 6.37
N HIS A 55 11.92 16.58 7.21
CA HIS A 55 12.41 15.45 8.01
C HIS A 55 11.39 15.01 9.06
N GLU A 56 10.70 15.94 9.69
CA GLU A 56 9.64 15.66 10.66
C GLU A 56 8.47 14.90 10.01
N LEU A 57 7.96 15.39 8.88
CA LEU A 57 6.90 14.69 8.13
C LEU A 57 7.34 13.30 7.66
N ASN A 58 8.60 13.13 7.26
CA ASN A 58 9.15 11.82 6.92
C ASN A 58 9.11 10.84 8.09
N ARG A 59 9.50 11.30 9.29
CA ARG A 59 9.45 10.50 10.51
C ARG A 59 8.02 10.16 10.91
N LEU A 60 7.10 11.12 10.85
CA LEU A 60 5.70 10.89 11.16
C LEU A 60 5.09 9.86 10.20
N ALA A 61 5.32 9.99 8.89
CA ALA A 61 4.88 9.01 7.90
C ALA A 61 5.49 7.63 8.17
N TYR A 62 6.79 7.56 8.47
CA TYR A 62 7.46 6.31 8.81
C TYR A 62 6.76 5.61 9.97
N HIS A 63 6.54 6.30 11.09
CA HIS A 63 5.90 5.71 12.26
C HIS A 63 4.46 5.28 11.98
N GLU A 64 3.65 6.14 11.34
CA GLU A 64 2.26 5.80 11.02
C GLU A 64 2.18 4.57 10.11
N ILE A 65 3.07 4.44 9.11
CA ILE A 65 3.07 3.25 8.23
C ILE A 65 3.48 1.99 9.02
N ILE A 66 4.59 2.06 9.76
CA ILE A 66 5.15 0.92 10.51
C ILE A 66 4.16 0.37 11.54
N GLU A 67 3.42 1.25 12.22
CA GLU A 67 2.39 0.85 13.19
C GLU A 67 1.21 0.10 12.56
N HIS A 68 1.08 0.10 11.23
CA HIS A 68 0.01 -0.57 10.50
C HIS A 68 0.55 -1.70 9.62
N LEU A 69 1.71 -2.27 9.93
CA LEU A 69 2.23 -3.46 9.26
C LEU A 69 2.08 -4.71 10.14
N ASP A 70 1.80 -5.85 9.51
CA ASP A 70 1.95 -7.14 10.17
C ASP A 70 3.44 -7.55 10.30
N ASN A 71 3.70 -8.66 10.98
CA ASN A 71 5.06 -9.11 11.24
C ASN A 71 5.84 -9.45 9.95
N ALA A 72 5.17 -9.99 8.94
CA ALA A 72 5.80 -10.36 7.67
C ALA A 72 6.25 -9.11 6.91
N ASN A 73 5.39 -8.09 6.84
CA ASN A 73 5.70 -6.82 6.19
C ASN A 73 6.73 -6.00 6.96
N LEU A 74 6.70 -6.02 8.30
CA LEU A 74 7.76 -5.42 9.11
C LEU A 74 9.13 -6.03 8.79
N THR A 75 9.20 -7.36 8.73
CA THR A 75 10.45 -8.08 8.41
C THR A 75 10.94 -7.73 7.00
N TYR A 76 10.02 -7.73 6.01
CA TYR A 76 10.36 -7.38 4.64
C TYR A 76 10.90 -5.95 4.52
N VAL A 77 10.20 -4.96 5.09
CA VAL A 77 10.65 -3.56 5.08
C VAL A 77 12.00 -3.43 5.77
N ALA A 78 12.22 -4.07 6.92
CA ALA A 78 13.49 -4.03 7.62
C ALA A 78 14.66 -4.59 6.79
N GLN A 79 14.42 -5.57 5.92
CA GLN A 79 15.43 -6.12 5.01
C GLN A 79 15.73 -5.22 3.80
N MET A 80 14.74 -4.46 3.33
CA MET A 80 14.87 -3.61 2.14
C MET A 80 15.46 -2.23 2.45
N LEU A 81 15.30 -1.74 3.68
CA LEU A 81 15.84 -0.45 4.10
C LEU A 81 17.32 -0.54 4.47
N THR A 82 18.07 0.50 4.12
CA THR A 82 19.44 0.72 4.58
C THR A 82 19.46 1.74 5.72
N ASP A 83 20.59 1.85 6.43
CA ASP A 83 20.77 2.85 7.49
C ASP A 83 20.46 4.28 7.02
N GLN A 84 20.76 4.60 5.76
CA GLN A 84 20.50 5.90 5.14
C GLN A 84 19.00 6.19 4.92
N THR A 85 18.16 5.16 4.98
CA THR A 85 16.70 5.25 4.83
C THR A 85 15.95 5.05 6.14
N SER A 86 16.66 4.99 7.26
CA SER A 86 16.04 4.92 8.59
C SER A 86 15.10 6.10 8.81
N PHE A 87 13.91 5.83 9.35
CA PHE A 87 12.86 6.81 9.60
C PHE A 87 12.37 7.60 8.37
N ASN A 88 12.54 7.05 7.17
CA ASN A 88 12.10 7.67 5.93
C ASN A 88 10.77 7.04 5.48
N GLY A 89 9.66 7.74 5.74
CA GLY A 89 8.32 7.28 5.35
C GLY A 89 8.14 7.14 3.84
N TYR A 90 8.79 7.99 3.04
CA TYR A 90 8.78 7.86 1.58
C TYR A 90 9.44 6.55 1.12
N ALA A 91 10.56 6.16 1.73
CA ALA A 91 11.25 4.91 1.41
C ALA A 91 10.39 3.69 1.76
N VAL A 92 9.80 3.66 2.96
CA VAL A 92 8.88 2.57 3.37
C VAL A 92 7.70 2.47 2.41
N TRP A 93 7.05 3.60 2.11
CA TRP A 93 5.94 3.64 1.17
C TRP A 93 6.33 3.12 -0.21
N THR A 94 7.51 3.51 -0.71
CA THR A 94 8.02 3.06 -2.01
C THR A 94 8.29 1.56 -2.03
N VAL A 95 8.90 1.01 -0.98
CA VAL A 95 9.19 -0.43 -0.84
C VAL A 95 7.89 -1.25 -0.82
N LEU A 96 6.93 -0.84 0.01
CA LEU A 96 5.63 -1.51 0.08
C LEU A 96 4.89 -1.37 -1.25
N LYS A 97 4.86 -0.17 -1.82
CA LYS A 97 4.29 0.04 -3.14
C LYS A 97 4.95 -0.90 -4.13
N GLN A 98 6.27 -0.98 -4.24
CA GLN A 98 6.95 -1.90 -5.16
C GLN A 98 6.59 -3.38 -4.91
N LYS A 99 6.58 -3.84 -3.66
CA LYS A 99 6.20 -5.21 -3.28
C LYS A 99 4.80 -5.58 -3.78
N TYR A 100 3.87 -4.63 -3.74
CA TYR A 100 2.48 -4.84 -4.11
C TYR A 100 2.09 -4.21 -5.47
N SER A 101 3.01 -3.49 -6.14
CA SER A 101 2.85 -2.85 -7.46
C SER A 101 3.50 -3.65 -8.58
N GLY A 102 4.33 -4.64 -8.26
CA GLY A 102 4.61 -5.77 -9.14
C GLY A 102 3.84 -6.97 -8.58
N ASP A 103 2.81 -7.51 -9.20
CA ASP A 103 2.41 -7.41 -10.59
C ASP A 103 0.89 -7.64 -10.64
N ASP A 104 0.31 -7.43 -11.82
CA ASP A 104 -1.01 -7.88 -12.26
C ASP A 104 -1.27 -9.39 -11.99
N HIS A 105 -0.40 -10.13 -11.29
CA HIS A 105 -0.53 -11.54 -10.95
C HIS A 105 -1.59 -11.85 -9.91
N VAL A 106 -1.78 -11.06 -8.84
CA VAL A 106 -2.90 -11.34 -7.90
C VAL A 106 -4.24 -11.03 -8.57
N ALA A 107 -4.30 -9.94 -9.34
CA ALA A 107 -5.47 -9.60 -10.13
C ALA A 107 -5.70 -10.60 -11.28
N ARG A 108 -4.66 -11.07 -11.98
CA ARG A 108 -4.72 -12.12 -13.01
C ARG A 108 -4.99 -13.50 -12.43
N ASP A 109 -4.47 -13.86 -11.26
CA ASP A 109 -4.74 -15.13 -10.58
C ASP A 109 -6.17 -15.13 -10.05
N LEU A 110 -6.64 -14.00 -9.50
CA LEU A 110 -8.05 -13.83 -9.13
C LEU A 110 -8.94 -13.91 -10.38
N ALA A 111 -8.57 -13.24 -11.48
CA ALA A 111 -9.30 -13.31 -12.74
C ALA A 111 -9.25 -14.71 -13.38
N LEU A 112 -8.12 -15.42 -13.28
CA LEU A 112 -7.94 -16.77 -13.78
C LEU A 112 -8.73 -17.77 -12.94
N ASN A 113 -8.69 -17.67 -11.61
CA ASN A 113 -9.52 -18.48 -10.72
C ASN A 113 -11.00 -18.22 -11.00
N THR A 114 -11.40 -16.95 -11.15
CA THR A 114 -12.79 -16.59 -11.53
C THR A 114 -13.17 -17.18 -12.90
N PHE A 115 -12.26 -17.17 -13.87
CA PHE A 115 -12.49 -17.74 -15.20
C PHE A 115 -12.59 -19.27 -15.18
N LEU A 116 -11.74 -19.94 -14.39
CA LEU A 116 -11.77 -21.40 -14.24
C LEU A 116 -13.00 -21.90 -13.46
N ASP A 117 -13.54 -21.08 -12.57
CA ASP A 117 -14.75 -21.36 -11.78
C ASP A 117 -16.05 -21.13 -12.58
N ILE A 118 -15.95 -20.68 -13.84
CA ILE A 118 -17.09 -20.65 -14.76
C ILE A 118 -17.39 -22.08 -15.18
N GLU A 119 -18.31 -22.73 -14.48
CA GLU A 119 -18.88 -23.99 -14.95
C GLU A 119 -19.59 -23.76 -16.29
N TYR A 120 -19.28 -24.61 -17.27
CA TYR A 120 -20.01 -24.66 -18.53
C TYR A 120 -21.45 -25.07 -18.24
N GLN A 121 -22.33 -24.09 -18.09
CA GLN A 121 -23.76 -24.33 -18.17
C GLN A 121 -24.03 -24.73 -19.61
N SER A 122 -24.28 -26.03 -19.82
CA SER A 122 -24.68 -26.54 -21.12
C SER A 122 -25.75 -25.62 -21.69
N PRO A 123 -25.58 -25.09 -22.92
CA PRO A 123 -26.58 -24.25 -23.51
C PRO A 123 -27.91 -25.02 -23.46
N PRO A 124 -29.02 -24.37 -23.04
CA PRO A 124 -30.30 -25.03 -22.99
C PRO A 124 -30.54 -25.69 -24.35
N ALA A 125 -31.00 -26.95 -24.33
CA ALA A 125 -31.17 -27.81 -25.51
C ALA A 125 -32.08 -27.21 -26.62
N THR A 126 -32.63 -26.02 -26.39
CA THR A 126 -33.39 -25.20 -27.31
C THR A 126 -32.55 -24.35 -28.28
N PHE A 127 -31.21 -24.40 -28.27
CA PHE A 127 -30.41 -23.71 -29.30
C PHE A 127 -30.34 -24.44 -30.66
N ILE A 128 -31.27 -25.37 -30.93
CA ILE A 128 -31.56 -25.84 -32.29
C ILE A 128 -33.08 -25.88 -32.48
N ALA A 129 -33.61 -24.77 -32.97
CA ALA A 129 -34.93 -24.61 -33.57
C ALA A 129 -34.80 -23.33 -34.42
N GLU A 130 -34.98 -23.27 -35.73
CA GLU A 130 -35.65 -24.11 -36.73
C GLU A 130 -34.92 -23.89 -38.08
N ILE A 131 -34.91 -24.91 -38.95
CA ILE A 131 -34.78 -24.72 -40.41
C ILE A 131 -36.19 -24.76 -40.98
#